data_AF-A0A6N7EQU0-F1
#
_entry.id   AF-A0A6N7EQU0-F1
#
_cell.length_a   1.000
_cell.length_b   1.000
_cell.length_c   1.000
_cell.angle_alpha   90.00
_cell.angle_beta   90.00
_cell.angle_gamma   90.00
#
_symmetry.space_group_name_H-M   'P 1'
#
loop_
_entity.id
_entity.type
_entity.pdbx_description
1 polymer ?
#
loop_
_entity_poly.entity_id
_entity_poly.type
_entity_poly.pdbx_seq_one_letter_code
_entity_poly.pdbx_strand_id
1 'polypeptide(L)'
;MSSESTEQTKNTEKNAVSHQELLNEFIALANKFRNEGVEIHDISTALMASSAVYTTYVFTGNEGYLKESGIKKVIEAYENHVRRVQSLKASQQTANDDKK
;
A
#
# COMPACT_ATOMS: atom_id res chain seq x y z
N MET A 1 5.67 24.40 -48.83
CA MET A 1 5.87 25.41 -47.77
C MET A 1 4.51 25.75 -47.21
N SER A 2 4.10 25.42 -45.99
CA SER A 2 4.74 24.71 -44.89
C SER A 2 3.62 24.03 -44.11
N SER A 3 3.70 22.72 -43.95
CA SER A 3 2.82 21.92 -43.10
C SER A 3 3.68 21.34 -41.98
N GLU A 4 4.03 22.20 -41.02
CA GLU A 4 4.68 21.83 -39.76
C GLU A 4 4.05 22.70 -38.67
N SER A 5 2.92 22.24 -38.13
CA SER A 5 2.31 22.82 -36.92
C SER A 5 1.54 21.74 -36.17
N THR A 6 2.13 20.56 -36.04
CA THR A 6 1.50 19.44 -35.33
C THR A 6 2.54 18.58 -34.64
N GLU A 7 3.46 19.19 -33.88
CA GLU A 7 4.34 18.40 -33.02
C GLU A 7 4.93 19.23 -31.88
N GLN A 8 4.06 19.82 -31.06
CA GLN A 8 4.50 20.28 -29.74
C GLN A 8 3.44 20.03 -28.67
N THR A 9 3.03 18.77 -28.60
CA THR A 9 2.24 18.25 -27.48
C THR A 9 2.76 16.86 -27.12
N LYS A 10 4.03 16.75 -26.69
CA LYS A 10 4.57 15.49 -26.17
C LYS A 10 5.75 15.75 -25.23
N ASN A 11 5.46 15.74 -23.93
CA ASN A 11 6.20 15.08 -22.85
C ASN A 11 6.07 15.84 -21.54
N THR A 12 4.95 15.61 -20.87
CA THR A 12 4.92 15.59 -19.41
C THR A 12 4.43 14.20 -19.01
N GLU A 13 5.25 13.18 -19.25
CA GLU A 13 5.04 11.85 -18.67
C GLU A 13 5.22 11.97 -17.16
N LYS A 14 4.10 12.05 -16.45
CA LYS A 14 4.06 11.90 -15.00
C LYS A 14 4.44 10.45 -14.69
N ASN A 15 5.67 10.21 -14.26
CA ASN A 15 6.12 8.89 -13.77
C ASN A 15 5.19 8.45 -12.62
N ALA A 16 4.20 7.61 -12.93
CA ALA A 16 3.27 7.10 -11.94
C ALA A 16 3.95 5.99 -11.14
N VAL A 17 4.17 6.22 -9.84
CA VAL A 17 4.68 5.17 -8.94
C VAL A 17 3.64 4.05 -8.86
N SER A 18 4.07 2.82 -9.12
CA SER A 18 3.20 1.66 -9.06
C SER A 18 2.82 1.32 -7.62
N HIS A 19 1.67 0.66 -7.44
CA HIS A 19 1.22 0.18 -6.13
C HIS A 19 2.26 -0.75 -5.48
N GLN A 20 2.94 -1.59 -6.27
CA GLN A 20 3.94 -2.52 -5.76
C GLN A 20 5.20 -1.80 -5.26
N GLU A 21 5.65 -0.74 -5.95
CA GLU A 21 6.78 0.07 -5.51
C GLU A 21 6.47 0.74 -4.17
N LEU A 22 5.27 1.30 -4.01
CA LEU A 22 4.85 1.89 -2.72
C LEU A 22 4.85 0.85 -1.59
N LEU A 23 4.34 -0.35 -1.83
CA LEU A 23 4.37 -1.43 -0.83
C LEU A 23 5.81 -1.78 -0.45
N ASN A 24 6.71 -1.88 -1.42
CA ASN A 24 8.11 -2.19 -1.17
C ASN A 24 8.79 -1.13 -0.30
N GLU A 25 8.50 0.16 -0.52
CA GLU A 25 9.02 1.26 0.30
C GLU A 25 8.53 1.19 1.76
N PHE A 26 7.24 0.90 1.99
CA PHE A 26 6.73 0.70 3.36
C PHE A 26 7.41 -0.48 4.07
N ILE A 27 7.63 -1.58 3.35
CA ILE A 27 8.33 -2.75 3.89
C ILE A 27 9.81 -2.46 4.14
N ALA A 28 10.47 -1.70 3.25
CA ALA A 28 11.86 -1.29 3.44
C ALA A 28 12.01 -0.43 4.69
N LEU A 29 11.08 0.51 4.94
CA LEU A 29 11.05 1.30 6.15
C LEU A 29 10.84 0.45 7.41
N ALA A 30 9.89 -0.50 7.39
CA ALA A 30 9.68 -1.42 8.50
C ALA A 30 10.94 -2.28 8.79
N ASN A 31 11.61 -2.75 7.74
CA ASN A 31 12.86 -3.49 7.86
C ASN A 31 14.00 -2.65 8.44
N LYS A 32 14.05 -1.34 8.13
CA LYS A 32 15.01 -0.41 8.73
C LYS A 32 14.86 -0.38 10.26
N PHE A 33 13.64 -0.19 10.77
CA PHE A 33 13.39 -0.18 12.22
C PHE A 33 13.78 -1.50 12.89
N ARG A 34 13.52 -2.63 12.23
CA ARG A 34 13.96 -3.95 12.74
C ARG A 34 15.49 -4.01 12.85
N ASN A 35 16.20 -3.54 11.82
CA ASN A 35 17.67 -3.53 11.81
C ASN A 35 18.25 -2.57 12.87
N GLU A 36 17.50 -1.55 13.27
CA GLU A 36 17.83 -0.63 14.38
C GLU A 36 17.51 -1.23 15.77
N GLY A 37 16.99 -2.46 15.84
CA GLY A 37 16.73 -3.19 17.08
C GLY A 37 15.34 -3.01 17.65
N VAL A 38 14.39 -2.42 16.92
CA VAL A 38 12.99 -2.35 17.34
C VAL A 38 12.32 -3.72 17.20
N GLU A 39 11.57 -4.12 18.21
CA GLU A 39 10.85 -5.40 18.22
C GLU A 39 9.84 -5.48 17.07
N ILE A 40 9.78 -6.65 16.41
CA ILE A 40 8.94 -6.88 15.23
C ILE A 40 7.46 -6.64 15.56
N HIS A 41 7.03 -7.02 16.76
CA HIS A 41 5.67 -6.81 17.24
C HIS A 41 5.31 -5.30 17.30
N ASP A 42 6.25 -4.47 17.76
CA ASP A 42 6.02 -3.04 17.91
C ASP A 42 6.00 -2.34 16.55
N ILE A 43 6.89 -2.76 15.63
CA ILE A 43 6.86 -2.29 14.23
C ILE A 43 5.52 -2.62 13.58
N SER A 44 5.04 -3.86 13.75
CA SER A 44 3.75 -4.29 13.19
C SER A 44 2.58 -3.48 13.75
N THR A 45 2.58 -3.26 15.07
CA THR A 45 1.53 -2.47 15.75
C THR A 45 1.55 -1.02 15.28
N ALA A 46 2.73 -0.42 15.17
CA ALA A 46 2.90 0.95 14.68
C ALA A 46 2.45 1.10 13.22
N LEU A 47 2.74 0.12 12.35
CA LEU A 47 2.34 0.15 10.94
C LEU A 47 0.82 0.10 10.78
N MET A 48 0.15 -0.79 11.53
CA MET A 48 -1.32 -0.86 11.56
C MET A 48 -1.92 0.47 12.04
N ALA A 49 -1.44 1.02 13.16
CA ALA A 49 -1.92 2.30 13.68
C ALA A 49 -1.69 3.44 12.68
N SER A 50 -0.52 3.49 12.05
CA SER A 50 -0.19 4.50 11.02
C SER A 50 -1.13 4.43 9.83
N SER A 51 -1.47 3.22 9.37
CA SER A 51 -2.44 3.04 8.29
C SER A 51 -3.84 3.53 8.68
N ALA A 52 -4.27 3.33 9.91
CA ALA A 52 -5.57 3.80 10.41
C ALA A 52 -5.62 5.33 10.47
N VAL A 53 -4.54 5.97 10.93
CA VAL A 53 -4.40 7.43 10.95
C VAL A 53 -4.43 8.00 9.54
N TYR A 54 -3.62 7.46 8.62
CA TYR A 54 -3.56 7.95 7.25
C TYR A 54 -4.89 7.74 6.50
N THR A 55 -5.53 6.59 6.70
CA THR A 55 -6.84 6.30 6.11
C THR A 55 -7.91 7.26 6.62
N THR A 56 -7.92 7.55 7.93
CA THR A 56 -8.82 8.54 8.52
C THR A 56 -8.62 9.91 7.86
N TYR A 57 -7.37 10.37 7.80
CA TYR A 57 -7.01 11.61 7.12
C TYR A 57 -7.51 11.67 5.66
N VAL A 58 -7.31 10.61 4.88
CA VAL A 58 -7.77 10.54 3.48
C VAL A 58 -9.28 10.73 3.35
N PHE A 59 -10.07 10.17 4.27
CA PHE A 59 -11.53 10.25 4.19
C PHE A 59 -12.11 11.52 4.83
N THR A 60 -11.43 12.10 5.81
CA THR A 60 -12.04 13.12 6.68
C THR A 60 -11.24 14.42 6.77
N GLY A 61 -10.07 14.50 6.15
CA GLY A 61 -9.16 15.64 6.26
C GLY A 61 -8.45 15.73 7.61
N ASN A 62 -7.79 16.87 7.87
CA ASN A 62 -6.90 17.06 9.03
C ASN A 62 -7.60 16.99 10.40
N GLU A 63 -8.86 17.42 10.49
CA GLU A 63 -9.58 17.57 11.77
C GLU A 63 -10.79 16.62 11.89
N GLY A 64 -11.06 15.84 10.85
CA GLY A 64 -12.19 14.94 10.83
C GLY A 64 -11.92 13.60 11.51
N TYR A 65 -12.99 12.85 11.78
CA TYR A 65 -12.94 11.50 12.30
C TYR A 65 -13.94 10.60 11.56
N LEU A 66 -13.67 9.29 11.54
CA LEU A 66 -14.57 8.32 10.95
C LEU A 66 -15.78 8.10 11.86
N LYS A 67 -16.99 8.23 11.28
CA LYS A 67 -18.20 7.68 11.91
C LYS A 67 -18.12 6.15 11.95
N GLU A 68 -18.93 5.52 12.78
CA GLU A 68 -19.00 4.05 12.92
C GLU A 68 -19.10 3.30 11.58
N SER A 69 -19.91 3.81 10.65
CA SER A 69 -20.03 3.23 9.31
C SER A 69 -18.74 3.35 8.48
N GLY A 70 -17.93 4.38 8.70
CA GLY A 70 -16.61 4.54 8.09
C GLY A 70 -15.59 3.58 8.69
N ILE A 71 -15.59 3.42 10.01
CA ILE A 71 -14.73 2.45 10.73
C ILE A 71 -14.96 1.04 10.17
N LYS A 72 -16.23 0.62 10.04
CA LYS A 72 -16.58 -0.70 9.48
C LYS A 72 -16.03 -0.91 8.08
N LYS A 73 -16.12 0.09 7.20
CA LYS A 73 -15.58 0.02 5.83
C LYS A 73 -14.06 -0.12 5.80
N VAL A 74 -13.34 0.57 6.69
CA VAL A 74 -11.88 0.45 6.80
C VAL A 74 -11.49 -0.95 7.27
N ILE A 75 -12.19 -1.50 8.27
CA ILE A 75 -11.95 -2.86 8.76
C ILE A 75 -12.21 -3.89 7.65
N GLU A 76 -13.32 -3.77 6.93
CA GLU A 76 -13.66 -4.64 5.80
C GLU A 76 -12.60 -4.58 4.68
N ALA A 77 -12.13 -3.37 4.34
CA ALA A 77 -11.06 -3.21 3.36
C ALA A 77 -9.76 -3.89 3.81
N TYR A 78 -9.37 -3.70 5.08
CA TYR A 78 -8.18 -4.35 5.65
C TYR A 78 -8.31 -5.87 5.65
N GLU A 79 -9.47 -6.40 6.05
CA GLU A 79 -9.78 -7.83 6.00
C GLU A 79 -9.60 -8.40 4.58
N ASN A 80 -10.13 -7.71 3.57
CA ASN A 80 -9.98 -8.11 2.17
C ASN A 80 -8.51 -8.14 1.72
N HIS A 81 -7.70 -7.16 2.14
CA HIS A 81 -6.26 -7.18 1.88
C HIS A 81 -5.56 -8.37 2.54
N VAL A 82 -5.86 -8.65 3.81
CA VAL A 82 -5.29 -9.81 4.53
C VAL A 82 -5.68 -11.10 3.82
N ARG A 83 -6.96 -11.29 3.49
CA ARG A 83 -7.45 -12.47 2.76
C ARG A 83 -6.75 -12.66 1.43
N ARG A 84 -6.56 -11.59 0.66
CA ARG A 84 -5.82 -11.63 -0.62
C ARG A 84 -4.37 -12.08 -0.41
N VAL A 85 -3.67 -11.54 0.58
CA VAL A 85 -2.28 -11.93 0.87
C VAL A 85 -2.20 -13.40 1.27
N GLN A 86 -3.10 -13.89 2.13
CA GLN A 86 -3.11 -15.30 2.53
C GLN A 86 -3.41 -16.23 1.36
N SER A 87 -4.37 -15.86 0.51
CA SER A 87 -4.68 -16.63 -0.71
C SER A 87 -3.46 -16.75 -1.63
N LEU A 88 -2.74 -15.65 -1.87
CA LEU A 88 -1.53 -15.65 -2.69
C LEU A 88 -0.42 -16.52 -2.09
N LYS A 89 -0.20 -16.43 -0.77
CA LYS A 89 0.78 -17.26 -0.06
C LYS A 89 0.44 -18.74 -0.15
N ALA A 90 -0.84 -19.10 0.04
CA ALA A 90 -1.30 -20.47 -0.08
C ALA A 90 -1.05 -21.03 -1.50
N SER A 91 -1.40 -20.27 -2.55
CA SER A 91 -1.15 -20.68 -3.94
C SER A 91 0.35 -20.82 -4.28
N GLN A 92 1.22 -19.98 -3.69
CA GLN A 92 2.66 -20.09 -3.85
C GLN A 92 3.21 -21.35 -3.15
N GLN A 93 2.66 -21.69 -1.98
CA GLN A 93 3.07 -22.87 -1.23
C GLN A 93 2.71 -24.17 -1.97
N THR A 94 1.48 -24.29 -2.48
CA THR A 94 1.07 -25.47 -3.26
C THR A 94 1.93 -25.67 -4.51
N ALA A 95 2.27 -24.59 -5.22
CA ALA A 95 3.12 -24.65 -6.39
C ALA A 95 4.60 -25.01 -6.09
N ASN A 96 5.05 -24.80 -4.85
CA ASN A 96 6.38 -25.20 -4.41
C ASN A 96 6.41 -26.67 -3.94
N ASP A 97 5.31 -27.15 -3.36
CA ASP A 97 5.16 -28.56 -2.95
C ASP A 97 5.10 -29.51 -4.17
N ASP A 98 4.49 -29.09 -5.28
CA ASP A 98 4.44 -29.85 -6.54
C ASP A 98 5.80 -29.94 -7.29
N LYS A 99 6.78 -29.13 -6.90
CA LYS A 99 8.12 -29.09 -7.51
C LYS A 99 9.18 -29.91 -6.76
N LYS A 100 8.81 -30.53 -5.64
CA LYS A 100 9.70 -31.28 -4.76
C LYS A 100 9.49 -32.79 -4.92
#